data_AF-A0A3C2E4B3-F1
#
_entry.id   AF-A0A3C2E4B3-F1
#
_cell.length_a   1.000
_cell.length_b   1.000
_cell.length_c   1.000
_cell.angle_alpha   90.00
_cell.angle_beta   90.00
_cell.angle_gamma   90.00
#
_symmetry.space_group_name_H-M   'P 1'
#
loop_
_entity.id
_entity.type
_entity.pdbx_description
1 polymer ?
#
loop_
_entity_poly.entity_id
_entity_poly.type
_entity_poly.pdbx_seq_one_letter_code
_entity_poly.pdbx_strand_id
1 'polypeptide(L)'
;VAEETPEKIHTIHVDPAAGYAPYVGRKIAAALALEGDQVKQCVKLMGQIYKAFTEKDMSLLEINPLIVTDQGNLHVLDAKVGFDNNALYRHPDIVDLRDLTEEDDKEIEASKYDLAYIALDGTIGCMVNGAGLAMSTMDIIKL
;
A
#
# COMPACT_ATOMS: atom_id res chain seq x y z
N VAL A 1 -8.29 -10.07 -11.73
CA VAL A 1 -8.19 -8.84 -12.56
C VAL A 1 -6.81 -8.68 -13.18
N ALA A 2 -5.71 -8.51 -12.42
CA ALA A 2 -4.38 -8.32 -13.02
C ALA A 2 -3.89 -9.49 -13.89
N GLU A 3 -4.19 -10.72 -13.48
CA GLU A 3 -3.81 -11.93 -14.23
C GLU A 3 -4.70 -12.19 -15.46
N GLU A 4 -6.00 -11.92 -15.33
CA GLU A 4 -7.00 -12.29 -16.36
C GLU A 4 -7.32 -11.16 -17.35
N THR A 5 -7.28 -9.90 -16.92
CA THR A 5 -7.63 -8.71 -17.73
C THR A 5 -6.66 -7.55 -17.44
N PRO A 6 -5.35 -7.70 -17.74
CA PRO A 6 -4.34 -6.69 -17.45
C PRO A 6 -4.60 -5.35 -18.16
N GLU A 7 -5.28 -5.36 -19.31
CA GLU A 7 -5.61 -4.18 -20.11
C GLU A 7 -6.58 -3.21 -19.40
N LYS A 8 -7.29 -3.67 -18.38
CA LYS A 8 -8.16 -2.82 -17.54
C LYS A 8 -7.41 -2.07 -16.45
N ILE A 9 -6.12 -2.36 -16.27
CA ILE A 9 -5.27 -1.69 -15.29
C ILE A 9 -4.59 -0.51 -15.97
N HIS A 10 -5.01 0.68 -15.60
CA HIS A 10 -4.41 1.91 -16.08
C HIS A 10 -3.36 2.41 -15.08
N THR A 11 -2.09 2.27 -15.46
CA THR A 11 -0.96 2.78 -14.65
C THR A 11 -0.61 4.20 -15.07
N ILE A 12 -0.61 5.12 -14.11
CA ILE A 12 -0.26 6.53 -14.33
C ILE A 12 0.88 6.90 -13.41
N HIS A 13 2.02 7.27 -13.98
CA HIS A 13 3.19 7.70 -13.24
C HIS A 13 3.11 9.20 -12.91
N VAL A 14 3.46 9.54 -11.67
CA VAL A 14 3.64 10.91 -11.21
C VAL A 14 5.12 11.16 -11.04
N ASP A 15 5.65 12.15 -11.75
CA ASP A 15 7.05 12.57 -11.60
C ASP A 15 7.27 13.16 -10.20
N PRO A 16 8.25 12.69 -9.41
CA PRO A 16 8.47 13.18 -8.06
C PRO A 16 8.83 14.67 -7.97
N ALA A 17 9.50 15.23 -8.98
CA ALA A 17 9.87 16.65 -9.00
C ALA A 17 8.68 17.53 -9.38
N ALA A 18 7.80 17.07 -10.27
CA ALA A 18 6.59 17.79 -10.66
C ALA A 18 5.45 17.65 -9.64
N GLY A 19 5.37 16.52 -8.95
CA GLY A 19 4.28 16.17 -8.05
C GLY A 19 2.93 16.01 -8.74
N TYR A 20 1.86 15.93 -7.94
CA TYR A 20 0.51 15.85 -8.48
C TYR A 20 0.07 17.17 -9.12
N ALA A 21 -0.44 17.07 -10.35
CA ALA A 21 -1.08 18.17 -11.06
C ALA A 21 -2.47 17.77 -11.57
N PRO A 22 -3.41 18.70 -11.74
CA PRO A 22 -4.79 18.38 -12.13
C PRO A 22 -4.95 17.58 -13.43
N TYR A 23 -3.97 17.64 -14.34
CA TYR A 23 -4.01 16.82 -15.56
C TYR A 23 -3.86 15.32 -15.28
N VAL A 24 -3.15 14.94 -14.21
CA VAL A 24 -3.00 13.54 -13.76
C VAL A 24 -4.36 13.02 -13.30
N GLY A 25 -5.05 13.77 -12.44
CA GLY A 25 -6.42 13.43 -12.01
C GLY A 25 -7.40 13.31 -13.17
N ARG A 26 -7.29 14.16 -14.19
CA ARG A 26 -8.12 14.05 -15.41
C ARG A 26 -7.81 12.79 -16.23
N LYS A 27 -6.54 12.38 -16.30
CA LYS A 27 -6.15 11.10 -16.94
C LYS A 27 -6.75 9.91 -16.18
N ILE A 28 -6.70 9.93 -14.84
CA ILE A 28 -7.31 8.89 -14.00
C ILE A 28 -8.83 8.87 -14.20
N ALA A 29 -9.49 10.02 -14.17
CA ALA A 29 -10.93 10.11 -14.39
C ALA A 29 -11.34 9.56 -15.76
N ALA A 30 -10.58 9.86 -16.80
CA ALA A 30 -10.82 9.32 -18.15
C ALA A 30 -10.62 7.80 -18.21
N ALA A 31 -9.58 7.27 -17.55
CA ALA A 31 -9.33 5.83 -17.45
C ALA A 31 -10.46 5.08 -16.72
N LEU A 32 -11.07 5.72 -15.73
CA LEU A 32 -12.22 5.21 -14.99
C LEU A 32 -13.57 5.51 -15.68
N ALA A 33 -13.55 6.10 -16.88
CA ALA A 33 -14.74 6.52 -17.62
C ALA A 33 -15.72 7.40 -16.81
N LEU A 34 -15.20 8.29 -15.96
CA LEU A 34 -15.98 9.22 -15.17
C LEU A 34 -16.42 10.43 -15.99
N GLU A 35 -17.63 10.93 -15.73
CA GLU A 35 -18.25 12.01 -16.50
C GLU A 35 -18.75 13.18 -15.63
N GLY A 36 -18.95 14.33 -16.26
CA GLY A 36 -19.54 15.51 -15.61
C GLY A 36 -18.81 15.93 -14.33
N ASP A 37 -19.54 16.05 -13.22
CA ASP A 37 -18.98 16.46 -11.94
C ASP A 37 -18.09 15.40 -11.27
N GLN A 38 -18.21 14.12 -11.65
CA GLN A 38 -17.35 13.05 -11.13
C GLN A 38 -15.88 13.29 -11.50
N VAL A 39 -15.62 13.87 -12.67
CA VAL A 39 -14.26 14.23 -13.09
C VAL A 39 -13.63 15.23 -12.12
N LYS A 40 -14.40 16.26 -11.70
CA LYS A 40 -13.92 17.26 -10.74
C LYS A 40 -13.68 16.63 -9.37
N GLN A 41 -14.57 15.75 -8.94
CA GLN A 41 -14.43 15.01 -7.68
C GLN A 41 -13.19 14.11 -7.70
N CYS A 42 -12.97 13.36 -8.78
CA CYS A 42 -11.80 12.51 -8.97
C CYS A 42 -10.50 13.34 -8.94
N VAL A 43 -10.44 14.45 -9.68
CA VAL A 43 -9.26 15.34 -9.69
C VAL A 43 -8.96 15.87 -8.29
N LYS A 44 -9.97 16.22 -7.50
CA LYS A 44 -9.78 16.65 -6.11
C LYS A 44 -9.27 15.49 -5.24
N LEU A 45 -9.95 14.35 -5.30
CA LEU A 45 -9.65 13.17 -4.49
C LEU A 45 -8.23 12.66 -4.75
N MET A 46 -7.81 12.54 -6.01
CA MET A 46 -6.46 12.09 -6.37
C MET A 46 -5.37 13.03 -5.84
N GLY A 47 -5.63 14.34 -5.79
CA GLY A 47 -4.70 15.29 -5.17
C GLY A 47 -4.61 15.12 -3.66
N GLN A 48 -5.73 14.82 -2.99
CA GLN A 48 -5.76 14.54 -1.55
C GLN A 48 -5.05 13.22 -1.23
N ILE A 49 -5.27 12.17 -2.02
CA ILE A 49 -4.61 10.87 -1.89
C ILE A 49 -3.10 11.02 -2.12
N TYR A 50 -2.68 11.67 -3.19
CA TYR A 50 -1.25 11.87 -3.45
C TYR A 50 -0.57 12.62 -2.32
N LYS A 51 -1.20 13.69 -1.83
CA LYS A 51 -0.71 14.45 -0.68
C LYS A 51 -0.60 13.57 0.57
N ALA A 52 -1.65 12.80 0.90
CA ALA A 52 -1.63 11.91 2.05
C ALA A 52 -0.53 10.84 1.92
N PHE A 53 -0.39 10.26 0.73
CA PHE A 53 0.61 9.23 0.43
C PHE A 53 2.03 9.75 0.67
N THR A 54 2.36 10.93 0.16
CA THR A 54 3.70 11.51 0.31
C THR A 54 3.96 12.10 1.68
N GLU A 55 2.98 12.76 2.30
CA GLU A 55 3.16 13.39 3.62
C GLU A 55 3.22 12.38 4.76
N LYS A 56 2.62 11.20 4.61
CA LYS A 56 2.61 10.15 5.63
C LYS A 56 3.55 8.99 5.33
N ASP A 57 4.41 9.12 4.32
CA ASP A 57 5.34 8.07 3.90
C ASP A 57 4.63 6.71 3.74
N MET A 58 3.53 6.71 2.99
CA MET A 58 2.80 5.49 2.70
C MET A 58 3.61 4.61 1.75
N SER A 59 3.63 3.30 2.00
CA SER A 59 4.15 2.30 1.08
C SER A 59 3.06 1.80 0.12
N LEU A 60 1.80 1.84 0.57
CA LEU A 60 0.62 1.46 -0.22
C LEU A 60 -0.61 2.24 0.24
N LEU A 61 -1.43 2.67 -0.70
CA LEU A 61 -2.80 3.09 -0.45
C LEU A 61 -3.67 2.47 -1.54
N GLU A 62 -4.58 1.60 -1.12
CA GLU A 62 -5.58 0.97 -1.98
C GLU A 62 -6.96 1.42 -1.56
N ILE A 63 -7.78 1.88 -2.51
CA ILE A 63 -9.20 2.16 -2.31
C ILE A 63 -9.97 1.12 -3.10
N ASN A 64 -10.72 0.27 -2.41
CA ASN A 64 -11.45 -0.82 -3.04
C ASN A 64 -12.70 -1.22 -2.24
N PRO A 65 -13.90 -0.74 -2.60
CA PRO A 65 -14.22 0.00 -3.83
C PRO A 65 -14.20 1.53 -3.69
N LEU A 66 -13.86 2.21 -4.80
CA LEU A 66 -14.23 3.60 -5.05
C LEU A 66 -15.57 3.61 -5.79
N ILE A 67 -16.64 4.03 -5.12
CA ILE A 67 -18.01 3.92 -5.66
C ILE A 67 -18.52 5.25 -6.21
N VAL A 68 -19.47 5.16 -7.15
CA VAL A 68 -20.36 6.27 -7.51
C VAL A 68 -21.71 6.00 -6.87
N THR A 69 -22.16 6.93 -6.02
CA THR A 69 -23.48 6.85 -5.37
C THR A 69 -24.62 7.12 -6.35
N ASP A 70 -25.86 6.80 -5.98
CA ASP A 70 -27.06 7.08 -6.79
C ASP A 70 -27.25 8.58 -7.12
N GLN A 71 -26.62 9.45 -6.32
CA GLN A 71 -26.60 10.91 -6.52
C GLN A 71 -25.49 11.36 -7.48
N GLY A 72 -24.70 10.43 -8.03
CA GLY A 72 -23.59 10.69 -8.95
C GLY A 72 -22.28 11.10 -8.28
N ASN A 73 -22.15 10.96 -6.95
CA ASN A 73 -20.95 11.37 -6.21
C ASN A 73 -19.98 10.22 -5.94
N LEU A 74 -18.68 10.46 -6.08
CA LEU A 74 -17.61 9.54 -5.72
C LEU A 74 -17.46 9.41 -4.20
N HIS A 75 -17.36 8.19 -3.70
CA HIS A 75 -17.09 7.89 -2.31
C HIS A 75 -16.06 6.77 -2.17
N VAL A 76 -15.13 6.97 -1.22
CA VAL A 76 -14.21 5.93 -0.75
C VAL A 76 -15.02 5.06 0.22
N LEU A 77 -15.38 3.84 -0.21
CA LEU A 77 -16.17 2.95 0.63
C LEU A 77 -15.29 2.14 1.58
N ASP A 78 -14.12 1.74 1.09
CA ASP A 78 -13.12 1.01 1.87
C ASP A 78 -11.71 1.40 1.41
N ALA A 79 -10.74 1.32 2.33
CA ALA A 79 -9.35 1.64 2.06
C ALA A 79 -8.40 0.78 2.90
N LYS A 80 -7.33 0.31 2.25
CA LYS A 80 -6.19 -0.33 2.89
C LYS A 80 -4.98 0.57 2.74
N VAL A 81 -4.36 0.92 3.87
CA VAL A 81 -3.19 1.79 3.92
C VAL A 81 -2.04 1.07 4.59
N GLY A 82 -0.87 1.09 3.95
CA GLY A 82 0.40 0.62 4.50
C GLY A 82 1.39 1.77 4.55
N PHE A 83 2.20 1.81 5.61
CA PHE A 83 3.22 2.84 5.82
C PHE A 83 4.63 2.26 5.61
N ASP A 84 5.61 3.11 5.31
CA ASP A 84 7.01 2.71 5.31
C ASP A 84 7.53 2.66 6.76
N ASN A 85 7.81 1.46 7.24
CA ASN A 85 8.33 1.22 8.59
C ASN A 85 9.62 2.01 8.87
N ASN A 86 10.45 2.26 7.84
CA ASN A 86 11.69 3.02 7.99
C ASN A 86 11.45 4.52 8.20
N ALA A 87 10.25 5.03 7.90
CA ALA A 87 9.87 6.42 8.08
C ALA A 87 9.06 6.67 9.37
N LEU A 88 8.67 5.63 10.11
CA LEU A 88 7.81 5.77 11.30
C LEU A 88 8.44 6.62 12.42
N TYR A 89 9.77 6.73 12.46
CA TYR A 89 10.46 7.58 13.44
C TYR A 89 10.06 9.06 13.37
N ARG A 90 9.51 9.51 12.23
CA ARG A 90 9.03 10.89 12.02
C ARG A 90 7.51 11.03 11.98
N HIS A 91 6.76 9.95 12.25
CA HIS A 91 5.28 9.91 12.25
C HIS A 91 4.73 9.31 13.55
N PRO A 92 4.85 10.02 14.69
CA PRO A 92 4.33 9.52 15.97
C PRO A 92 2.82 9.25 15.93
N ASP A 93 2.08 10.05 15.17
CA ASP A 93 0.63 9.89 14.98
C ASP A 93 0.25 8.60 14.25
N ILE A 94 1.15 8.04 13.43
CA ILE A 94 0.95 6.74 12.77
C ILE A 94 1.37 5.60 13.69
N VAL A 95 2.45 5.77 14.45
CA VAL A 95 2.90 4.78 15.44
C VAL A 95 1.81 4.52 16.49
N ASP A 96 1.11 5.57 16.91
CA ASP A 96 -0.01 5.48 17.87
C ASP A 96 -1.21 4.68 17.33
N LEU A 97 -1.32 4.49 16.01
CA LEU A 97 -2.38 3.70 15.37
C LEU A 97 -2.01 2.23 15.20
N ARG A 98 -0.80 1.80 15.56
CA ARG A 98 -0.35 0.41 15.40
C ARG A 98 -1.14 -0.51 16.32
N ASP A 99 -1.90 -1.43 15.71
CA ASP A 99 -2.61 -2.48 16.43
C ASP A 99 -1.79 -3.77 16.43
N LEU A 100 -1.17 -4.07 17.58
CA LEU A 100 -0.37 -5.27 17.76
C LEU A 100 -1.21 -6.56 17.76
N THR A 101 -2.54 -6.48 17.90
CA THR A 101 -3.40 -7.67 17.89
C THR A 101 -3.60 -8.26 16.49
N GLU A 102 -3.28 -7.49 15.46
CA GLU A 102 -3.31 -7.90 14.04
C GLU A 102 -1.95 -8.42 13.54
N GLU A 103 -0.93 -8.47 14.40
CA GLU A 103 0.43 -8.96 14.09
C GLU A 103 0.71 -10.31 14.77
N ASP A 104 1.63 -11.11 14.23
CA ASP A 104 2.03 -12.37 14.86
C ASP A 104 2.91 -12.12 16.09
N ASP A 105 2.51 -12.67 17.25
CA ASP A 105 3.21 -12.53 18.53
C ASP A 105 4.72 -12.82 18.44
N LYS A 106 5.12 -13.78 17.59
CA LYS A 106 6.54 -14.16 17.41
C LYS A 106 7.31 -13.11 16.63
N GLU A 107 6.69 -12.49 15.63
CA GLU A 107 7.30 -11.40 14.86
C GLU A 107 7.46 -10.16 15.74
N ILE A 108 6.44 -9.85 16.56
CA ILE A 108 6.50 -8.77 17.55
C ILE A 108 7.66 -9.02 18.52
N GLU A 109 7.75 -10.22 19.10
CA GLU A 109 8.81 -10.54 20.06
C GLU A 109 10.19 -10.48 19.41
N ALA A 110 10.36 -11.05 18.21
CA ALA A 110 11.62 -11.01 17.46
C ALA A 110 12.08 -9.57 17.19
N SER A 111 11.14 -8.69 16.83
CA SER A 111 11.44 -7.28 16.54
C SER A 111 12.06 -6.52 17.73
N LYS A 112 11.74 -6.90 18.98
CA LYS A 112 12.33 -6.29 20.19
C LYS A 112 13.83 -6.58 20.34
N TYR A 113 14.33 -7.59 19.64
CA TYR A 113 15.73 -8.03 19.65
C TYR A 113 16.43 -7.77 18.30
N ASP A 114 15.85 -6.91 17.44
CA ASP A 114 16.34 -6.63 16.09
C ASP A 114 16.45 -7.90 15.21
N LEU A 115 15.56 -8.88 15.43
CA LEU A 115 15.48 -10.10 14.64
C LEU A 115 14.33 -10.02 13.63
N ALA A 116 14.61 -10.38 12.38
CA ALA A 116 13.57 -10.65 11.39
C ALA A 116 13.14 -12.12 11.50
N TYR A 117 11.90 -12.35 11.95
CA TYR A 117 11.30 -13.67 12.05
C TYR A 117 10.10 -13.76 11.11
N ILE A 118 9.94 -14.90 10.45
CA ILE A 118 8.78 -15.19 9.60
C ILE A 118 8.37 -16.63 9.92
N ALA A 119 7.11 -16.82 10.32
CA ALA A 119 6.58 -18.16 10.55
C ALA A 119 6.28 -18.85 9.21
N LEU A 120 6.73 -20.09 9.07
CA LEU A 120 6.43 -20.94 7.92
C LEU A 120 5.93 -22.30 8.41
N ASP A 121 5.11 -22.94 7.59
CA ASP A 121 4.67 -24.31 7.83
C ASP A 121 5.83 -25.29 7.57
N GLY A 122 6.29 -25.97 8.62
CA GLY A 122 7.41 -26.90 8.53
C GLY A 122 7.84 -27.46 9.88
N THR A 123 8.90 -28.29 9.87
CA THR A 123 9.47 -28.91 11.08
C THR A 123 10.93 -28.52 11.32
N ILE A 124 11.54 -27.74 10.43
CA ILE A 124 12.94 -27.31 10.49
C ILE A 124 12.98 -25.78 10.66
N GLY A 125 13.59 -25.31 11.74
CA GLY A 125 13.86 -23.88 11.96
C GLY A 125 15.20 -23.47 11.36
N CYS A 126 15.25 -22.29 10.74
CA CYS A 126 16.48 -21.71 10.18
C CYS A 126 16.87 -20.45 10.96
N MET A 127 18.12 -20.38 11.43
CA MET A 127 18.72 -19.17 12.02
C MET A 127 19.92 -18.77 11.19
N VAL A 128 19.84 -17.61 10.55
CA VAL A 128 20.79 -17.20 9.51
C VAL A 128 21.03 -15.70 9.61
N ASN A 129 22.25 -15.25 9.34
CA ASN A 129 22.58 -13.83 9.22
C ASN A 129 22.39 -13.33 7.78
N GLY A 130 21.42 -12.43 7.60
CA GLY A 130 21.12 -11.78 6.32
C GLY A 130 19.98 -12.43 5.55
N ALA A 131 19.06 -11.60 5.04
CA ALA A 131 17.82 -12.06 4.39
C ALA A 131 18.06 -12.94 3.17
N GLY A 132 19.04 -12.61 2.32
CA GLY A 132 19.37 -13.40 1.13
C GLY A 132 19.84 -14.82 1.46
N LEU A 133 20.74 -14.96 2.44
CA LEU A 133 21.23 -16.26 2.88
C LEU A 133 20.14 -17.08 3.57
N ALA A 134 19.25 -16.42 4.32
CA ALA A 134 18.09 -17.07 4.94
C ALA A 134 17.18 -17.69 3.88
N MET A 135 16.82 -16.95 2.83
CA MET A 135 16.02 -17.47 1.70
C MET A 135 16.71 -18.62 0.98
N SER A 136 18.00 -18.49 0.65
CA SER A 136 18.75 -19.57 -0.02
C SER A 136 18.87 -20.83 0.85
N THR A 137 18.98 -20.67 2.17
CA THR A 137 19.04 -21.81 3.10
C THR A 137 17.70 -22.55 3.12
N MET A 138 16.58 -21.82 3.15
CA MET A 138 15.23 -22.41 3.06
C MET A 138 15.01 -23.13 1.73
N ASP A 139 15.46 -22.54 0.61
CA ASP A 139 15.34 -23.14 -0.72
C ASP A 139 16.11 -24.47 -0.82
N ILE A 140 17.34 -24.53 -0.26
CA ILE A 140 18.16 -25.75 -0.26
C ILE A 140 17.52 -26.86 0.60
N ILE A 141 16.91 -26.51 1.73
CA ILE A 141 16.25 -27.49 2.62
C ILE A 141 14.98 -28.08 1.99
N LYS A 142 14.29 -27.31 1.13
CA LYS A 142 13.03 -27.73 0.49
C LYS A 142 13.24 -28.71 -0.69
N LEU A 143 14.47 -28.83 -1.21
CA LEU A 143 14.85 -29.83 -2.22
C LEU A 143 14.72 -31.26 -1.67
#